data_AF-A0A2E6BW09-F1
#
_entry.id   AF-A0A2E6BW09-F1
#
_cell.length_a   1.000
_cell.length_b   1.000
_cell.length_c   1.000
_cell.angle_alpha   90.00
_cell.angle_beta   90.00
_cell.angle_gamma   90.00
#
_symmetry.space_group_name_H-M   'P 1'
#
loop_
_entity.id
_entity.type
_entity.pdbx_description
1 polymer ?
#
loop_
_entity_poly.entity_id
_entity_poly.type
_entity_poly.pdbx_seq_one_letter_code
_entity_poly.pdbx_strand_id
1 'polypeptide(L)'
;MVLAVFGCFLTFTVIYNVEFGLWSHHDEYNQKVDLIGLATFSCTEAEVLAQLNGTYDSQNVTFGQSPCLHPLGNYALPDLLVGGLGATLAFIGLSSIFNLRLSSKGRSRRKSWGLMIGGAILAVFGVLDILGISNPSGSGIAWGSIIGIPSSVINFVLIIIGIVLFRKGSTDHTQIVSKNSLSKVSYRGKMELEGTDMSVGQMRRILGLDILEDVFQLGSSDEFEEKVGRVCHYCSGSGCSECDSTGSI
;
A
#
# COMPACT_ATOMS: atom_id res chain seq x y z
N MET A 1 -17.34 -9.21 -1.55
CA MET A 1 -17.95 -9.78 -0.34
C MET A 1 -17.53 -11.23 -0.11
N VAL A 2 -17.84 -12.16 -1.02
CA VAL A 2 -17.48 -13.59 -0.89
C VAL A 2 -15.98 -13.80 -0.63
N LEU A 3 -15.11 -13.14 -1.40
CA LEU A 3 -13.65 -13.20 -1.20
C LEU A 3 -13.19 -12.68 0.17
N ALA A 4 -13.88 -11.67 0.71
CA ALA A 4 -13.55 -11.12 2.02
C ALA A 4 -13.89 -12.12 3.12
N VAL A 5 -15.09 -12.69 3.06
CA VAL A 5 -15.57 -13.70 4.01
C VAL A 5 -14.68 -14.94 3.98
N PHE A 6 -14.35 -15.43 2.78
CA PHE A 6 -13.49 -16.58 2.59
C PHE A 6 -12.05 -16.31 3.08
N GLY A 7 -11.50 -15.13 2.79
CA GLY A 7 -10.18 -14.72 3.28
C GLY A 7 -10.11 -14.64 4.81
N CYS A 8 -11.10 -13.99 5.44
CA CYS A 8 -11.19 -13.91 6.90
C CYS A 8 -11.35 -15.30 7.54
N PHE A 9 -12.16 -16.17 6.92
CA PHE A 9 -12.33 -17.55 7.37
C PHE A 9 -10.99 -18.29 7.38
N LEU A 10 -10.23 -18.27 6.27
CA LEU A 10 -8.92 -18.91 6.18
C LEU A 10 -7.93 -18.37 7.22
N THR A 11 -7.87 -17.05 7.41
CA THR A 11 -7.00 -16.48 8.45
C THR A 11 -7.40 -16.91 9.84
N PHE A 12 -8.72 -16.97 10.12
CA PHE A 12 -9.23 -17.39 11.41
C PHE A 12 -8.94 -18.87 11.66
N THR A 13 -9.12 -19.74 10.67
CA THR A 13 -8.78 -21.17 10.77
C THR A 13 -7.30 -21.39 11.08
N VAL A 14 -6.40 -20.61 10.47
CA VAL A 14 -4.96 -20.68 10.75
C VAL A 14 -4.67 -20.27 12.20
N ILE A 15 -5.18 -19.11 12.63
CA ILE A 15 -4.99 -18.64 14.01
C ILE A 15 -5.55 -19.64 15.01
N TYR A 16 -6.76 -20.15 14.75
CA TYR A 16 -7.40 -21.14 15.61
C TYR A 16 -6.59 -22.43 15.71
N ASN A 17 -6.09 -22.94 14.59
CA ASN A 17 -5.26 -24.15 14.57
C ASN A 17 -3.93 -23.98 15.31
N VAL A 18 -3.31 -22.81 15.25
CA VAL A 18 -2.03 -22.55 15.94
C VAL A 18 -2.23 -22.34 17.45
N GLU A 19 -3.27 -21.63 17.85
CA GLU A 19 -3.51 -21.24 19.25
C GLU A 19 -4.25 -22.31 20.06
N PHE A 20 -5.26 -22.96 19.45
CA PHE A 20 -6.12 -23.92 20.14
C PHE A 20 -5.87 -25.37 19.70
N GLY A 21 -5.27 -25.58 18.53
CA GLY A 21 -5.09 -26.91 17.93
C GLY A 21 -6.39 -27.41 17.30
N LEU A 22 -6.31 -27.91 16.06
CA LEU A 22 -7.47 -28.48 15.36
C LEU A 22 -7.70 -29.96 15.73
N TRP A 23 -6.71 -30.63 16.32
CA TRP A 23 -6.77 -32.06 16.65
C TRP A 23 -6.74 -32.28 18.15
N SER A 24 -7.69 -33.08 18.66
CA SER A 24 -7.72 -33.56 20.05
C SER A 24 -7.84 -35.08 20.05
N HIS A 25 -6.77 -35.78 20.42
CA HIS A 25 -6.81 -37.25 20.57
C HIS A 25 -7.17 -37.69 22.00
N HIS A 26 -6.77 -36.90 22.99
CA HIS A 26 -7.12 -37.06 24.39
C HIS A 26 -7.57 -35.71 24.94
N ASP A 27 -8.53 -35.72 25.87
CA ASP A 27 -9.15 -34.52 26.47
C ASP A 27 -8.14 -33.56 27.12
N GLU A 28 -6.89 -33.98 27.31
CA GLU A 28 -5.84 -33.22 28.00
C GLU A 28 -4.85 -32.51 27.05
N TYR A 29 -4.79 -32.88 25.75
CA TYR A 29 -3.80 -32.32 24.82
C TYR A 29 -4.36 -32.05 23.43
N ASN A 30 -4.46 -30.77 23.11
CA ASN A 30 -4.71 -30.32 21.75
C ASN A 30 -3.39 -30.23 20.98
N GLN A 31 -3.43 -30.60 19.71
CA GLN A 31 -2.31 -30.53 18.80
C GLN A 31 -2.70 -29.81 17.52
N LYS A 32 -1.73 -29.13 16.95
CA LYS A 32 -1.87 -28.41 15.70
C LYS A 32 -1.78 -29.41 14.53
N VAL A 33 -2.66 -29.26 13.54
CA VAL A 33 -2.64 -30.08 12.31
C VAL A 33 -1.95 -29.31 11.19
N ASP A 34 -1.22 -30.00 10.31
CA ASP A 34 -0.77 -29.41 9.06
C ASP A 34 -1.97 -29.18 8.11
N LEU A 35 -2.33 -27.90 7.89
CA LEU A 35 -3.45 -27.53 7.02
C LEU A 35 -3.23 -27.95 5.57
N ILE A 36 -1.98 -27.96 5.09
CA ILE A 36 -1.68 -28.35 3.70
C ILE A 36 -1.93 -29.85 3.56
N GLY A 37 -1.40 -30.64 4.50
CA GLY A 37 -1.63 -32.09 4.54
C GLY A 37 -3.09 -32.47 4.68
N LEU A 38 -3.88 -31.70 5.42
CA LEU A 38 -5.32 -31.88 5.54
C LEU A 38 -6.05 -31.56 4.22
N ALA A 39 -5.65 -30.48 3.54
CA ALA A 39 -6.23 -30.09 2.26
C ALA A 39 -5.86 -31.05 1.10
N THR A 40 -4.69 -31.68 1.16
CA THR A 40 -4.21 -32.68 0.19
C THR A 40 -4.64 -34.10 0.51
N PHE A 41 -5.46 -34.30 1.56
CA PHE A 41 -5.89 -35.62 2.06
C PHE A 41 -4.73 -36.57 2.42
N SER A 42 -3.56 -36.03 2.74
CA SER A 42 -2.38 -36.81 3.16
C SER A 42 -2.24 -36.92 4.68
N CYS A 43 -3.06 -36.16 5.41
CA CYS A 43 -3.15 -36.19 6.87
C CYS A 43 -4.59 -36.48 7.27
N THR A 44 -5.08 -37.68 6.95
CA THR A 44 -6.41 -38.12 7.39
C THR A 44 -6.36 -38.67 8.81
N GLU A 45 -7.48 -38.61 9.53
CA GLU A 45 -7.63 -39.18 10.87
C GLU A 45 -7.17 -40.66 10.93
N ALA A 46 -7.52 -41.46 9.91
CA ALA A 46 -7.13 -42.86 9.84
C ALA A 46 -5.61 -43.07 9.73
N GLU A 47 -4.92 -42.23 8.94
CA GLU A 47 -3.46 -42.29 8.77
C GLU A 47 -2.73 -41.79 10.03
N VAL A 48 -3.25 -40.70 10.63
CA VAL A 48 -2.72 -40.14 11.87
C VAL A 48 -2.83 -41.17 13.00
N LEU A 49 -3.99 -41.83 13.14
CA LEU A 49 -4.20 -42.89 14.13
C LEU A 49 -3.33 -44.13 13.86
N ALA A 50 -3.14 -44.51 12.60
CA ALA A 50 -2.26 -45.63 12.23
C ALA A 50 -0.78 -45.35 12.55
N GLN A 51 -0.34 -44.10 12.40
CA GLN A 51 1.02 -43.66 12.75
C GLN A 51 1.20 -43.49 14.25
N LEU A 52 0.19 -42.98 14.97
CA LEU A 52 0.22 -42.84 16.43
C LEU A 52 0.21 -44.19 17.16
N ASN A 53 -0.55 -45.17 16.67
CA ASN A 53 -0.59 -46.53 17.20
C ASN A 53 0.62 -47.39 16.79
N GLY A 54 1.53 -46.84 15.97
CA GLY A 54 2.79 -47.45 15.56
C GLY A 54 2.67 -48.24 14.25
N THR A 55 3.54 -47.90 13.30
CA THR A 55 3.84 -48.74 12.13
C THR A 55 5.26 -49.28 12.27
N TYR A 56 5.45 -50.59 12.10
CA TYR A 56 6.73 -51.28 12.27
C TYR A 56 7.61 -51.05 11.04
N ASP A 57 8.51 -50.05 11.08
CA ASP A 57 9.56 -49.90 10.07
C ASP A 57 10.95 -50.02 10.71
N SER A 58 11.80 -50.78 10.03
CA SER A 58 12.93 -51.56 10.52
C SER A 58 14.16 -50.78 11.01
N GLN A 59 14.05 -49.48 11.31
CA GLN A 59 15.23 -48.74 11.78
C GLN A 59 15.03 -47.54 12.72
N ASN A 60 13.80 -47.22 13.17
CA ASN A 60 13.59 -46.35 14.34
C ASN A 60 12.13 -46.41 14.80
N VAL A 61 11.90 -46.70 16.09
CA VAL A 61 10.56 -46.76 16.69
C VAL A 61 10.25 -45.43 17.36
N THR A 62 9.43 -44.57 16.72
CA THR A 62 8.87 -43.37 17.36
C THR A 62 7.39 -43.60 17.66
N PHE A 63 7.09 -44.05 18.88
CA PHE A 63 5.72 -44.01 19.39
C PHE A 63 5.27 -42.55 19.54
N GLY A 64 4.10 -42.19 19.02
CA GLY A 64 3.46 -40.91 19.29
C GLY A 64 3.93 -39.68 18.49
N GLN A 65 4.61 -39.86 17.35
CA GLN A 65 4.95 -38.74 16.46
C GLN A 65 4.42 -39.00 15.04
N SER A 66 3.48 -38.17 14.59
CA SER A 66 3.10 -38.09 13.18
C SER A 66 3.62 -36.78 12.59
N PRO A 67 4.08 -36.76 11.33
CA PRO A 67 4.54 -35.54 10.66
C PRO A 67 3.40 -34.52 10.44
N CYS A 68 2.15 -34.97 10.57
CA CYS A 68 0.94 -34.16 10.45
C CYS A 68 0.60 -33.35 11.71
N LEU A 69 1.21 -33.68 12.85
CA LEU A 69 0.90 -33.07 14.15
C LEU A 69 2.10 -32.27 14.67
N HIS A 70 1.85 -31.04 15.11
CA HIS A 70 2.85 -30.11 15.60
C HIS A 70 2.46 -29.52 16.96
N PRO A 71 3.45 -29.05 17.75
CA PRO A 71 3.17 -28.34 19.00
C PRO A 71 2.48 -26.98 18.73
N LEU A 72 1.66 -26.57 19.70
CA LEU A 72 0.94 -25.29 19.69
C LEU A 72 1.90 -24.09 19.70
N GLY A 73 1.42 -22.94 19.20
CA GLY A 73 2.16 -21.67 19.25
C GLY A 73 3.32 -21.52 18.27
N ASN A 74 3.62 -22.56 17.48
CA ASN A 74 4.63 -22.47 16.41
C ASN A 74 3.97 -22.21 15.05
N TYR A 75 4.24 -21.04 14.48
CA TYR A 75 3.83 -20.69 13.12
C TYR A 75 4.79 -21.34 12.13
N ALA A 76 4.37 -22.44 11.51
CA ALA A 76 5.14 -23.12 10.49
C ALA A 76 4.92 -22.44 9.13
N LEU A 77 5.81 -22.72 8.17
CA LEU A 77 5.72 -22.18 6.81
C LEU A 77 4.34 -22.42 6.15
N PRO A 78 3.69 -23.60 6.30
CA PRO A 78 2.33 -23.84 5.81
C PRO A 78 1.29 -22.85 6.35
N ASP A 79 1.32 -22.56 7.65
CA ASP A 79 0.37 -21.64 8.29
C ASP A 79 0.55 -20.22 7.79
N LEU A 80 1.79 -19.80 7.58
CA LEU A 80 2.11 -18.47 7.07
C LEU A 80 1.68 -18.31 5.61
N LEU A 81 1.80 -19.36 4.80
CA LEU A 81 1.32 -19.37 3.42
C LEU A 81 -0.21 -19.31 3.35
N VAL A 82 -0.91 -20.19 4.09
CA VAL A 82 -2.38 -20.23 4.10
C VAL A 82 -2.95 -18.96 4.73
N GLY A 83 -2.38 -18.51 5.84
CA GLY A 83 -2.77 -17.27 6.53
C GLY A 83 -2.49 -16.03 5.68
N GLY A 84 -1.34 -15.98 4.99
CA GLY A 84 -1.01 -14.92 4.05
C GLY A 84 -1.97 -14.87 2.86
N LEU A 85 -2.32 -16.02 2.29
CA LEU A 85 -3.30 -16.12 1.21
C LEU A 85 -4.69 -15.69 1.69
N GLY A 86 -5.11 -16.12 2.88
CA GLY A 86 -6.34 -15.66 3.53
C GLY A 86 -6.36 -14.13 3.71
N ALA A 87 -5.27 -13.55 4.22
CA ALA A 87 -5.17 -12.12 4.49
C ALA A 87 -5.21 -11.28 3.21
N THR A 88 -4.57 -11.74 2.13
CA THR A 88 -4.61 -11.05 0.83
C THR A 88 -6.00 -11.08 0.22
N LEU A 89 -6.70 -12.22 0.28
CA LEU A 89 -8.09 -12.33 -0.18
C LEU A 89 -9.05 -11.48 0.66
N ALA A 90 -8.86 -11.47 1.98
CA ALA A 90 -9.60 -10.62 2.90
C ALA A 90 -9.41 -9.14 2.51
N PHE A 91 -8.16 -8.71 2.32
CA PHE A 91 -7.82 -7.33 1.95
C PHE A 91 -8.40 -6.90 0.60
N ILE A 92 -8.29 -7.75 -0.43
CA ILE A 92 -8.87 -7.48 -1.76
C ILE A 92 -10.40 -7.40 -1.65
N GLY A 93 -11.02 -8.33 -0.93
CA GLY A 93 -12.46 -8.36 -0.73
C GLY A 93 -12.97 -7.14 0.06
N LEU A 94 -12.29 -6.75 1.13
CA LEU A 94 -12.64 -5.60 1.97
C LEU A 94 -12.45 -4.28 1.21
N SER A 95 -11.33 -4.14 0.50
CA SER A 95 -11.04 -2.92 -0.29
C SER A 95 -12.07 -2.68 -1.40
N SER A 96 -12.63 -3.77 -1.97
CA SER A 96 -13.73 -3.70 -2.93
C SER A 96 -15.07 -3.29 -2.31
N ILE A 97 -15.37 -3.71 -1.08
CA ILE A 97 -16.64 -3.41 -0.38
C ILE A 97 -16.65 -1.99 0.16
N PHE A 98 -15.56 -1.60 0.82
CA PHE A 98 -15.43 -0.27 1.40
C PHE A 98 -15.31 0.84 0.38
N ASN A 99 -15.41 0.51 -0.92
CA ASN A 99 -15.23 1.43 -2.02
C ASN A 99 -14.06 2.37 -1.72
N LEU A 100 -12.98 1.77 -1.18
CA LEU A 100 -11.71 2.43 -0.97
C LEU A 100 -11.15 2.64 -2.37
N ARG A 101 -11.78 3.58 -3.09
CA ARG A 101 -11.19 4.39 -4.14
C ARG A 101 -10.07 5.14 -3.43
N LEU A 102 -8.98 4.41 -3.16
CA LEU A 102 -7.67 5.00 -3.17
C LEU A 102 -7.64 5.75 -4.49
N SER A 103 -7.77 7.09 -4.40
CA SER A 103 -7.76 8.01 -5.53
C SER A 103 -6.79 7.49 -6.57
N SER A 104 -7.24 7.31 -7.82
CA SER A 104 -6.40 6.66 -8.86
C SER A 104 -5.04 7.36 -9.01
N LYS A 105 -5.00 8.67 -8.72
CA LYS A 105 -3.78 9.49 -8.61
C LYS A 105 -2.86 9.05 -7.46
N GLY A 106 -3.42 8.70 -6.30
CA GLY A 106 -2.70 8.16 -5.15
C GLY A 106 -2.30 6.68 -5.29
N ARG A 107 -3.09 5.88 -6.02
CA ARG A 107 -2.80 4.45 -6.27
C ARG A 107 -1.54 4.26 -7.10
N SER A 108 -1.35 5.07 -8.15
CA SER A 108 -0.14 5.02 -8.98
C SER A 108 1.12 5.40 -8.19
N ARG A 109 1.03 6.46 -7.37
CA ARG A 109 2.13 6.90 -6.51
C ARG A 109 2.50 5.87 -5.45
N ARG A 110 1.50 5.26 -4.80
CA ARG A 110 1.71 4.17 -3.82
C ARG A 110 2.26 2.90 -4.47
N LYS A 111 1.83 2.57 -5.69
CA LYS A 111 2.35 1.43 -6.45
C LYS A 111 3.82 1.62 -6.81
N SER A 112 4.19 2.80 -7.30
CA SER A 112 5.59 3.13 -7.60
C SER A 112 6.48 3.12 -6.35
N TRP A 113 6.00 3.69 -5.24
CA TRP A 113 6.70 3.61 -3.95
C TRP A 113 6.82 2.16 -3.42
N GLY A 114 5.75 1.39 -3.51
CA GLY A 114 5.75 -0.01 -3.09
C GLY A 114 6.71 -0.88 -3.91
N LEU A 115 6.82 -0.64 -5.22
CA LEU A 115 7.80 -1.30 -6.08
C LEU A 115 9.23 -0.91 -5.72
N MET A 116 9.47 0.36 -5.38
CA MET A 116 10.79 0.84 -4.98
C MET A 116 11.21 0.24 -3.63
N ILE A 117 10.37 0.35 -2.60
CA ILE A 117 10.66 -0.17 -1.26
C ILE A 117 10.74 -1.71 -1.28
N GLY A 118 9.79 -2.38 -1.93
CA GLY A 118 9.78 -3.83 -2.04
C GLY A 118 10.99 -4.36 -2.81
N GLY A 119 11.38 -3.70 -3.91
CA GLY A 119 12.59 -4.04 -4.66
C GLY A 119 13.87 -3.87 -3.85
N ALA A 120 13.97 -2.79 -3.05
CA ALA A 120 15.10 -2.55 -2.17
C ALA A 120 15.21 -3.60 -1.06
N ILE A 121 14.10 -3.95 -0.41
CA ILE A 121 14.07 -4.98 0.63
C ILE A 121 14.50 -6.34 0.07
N LEU A 122 13.99 -6.73 -1.10
CA LEU A 122 14.36 -7.99 -1.76
C LEU A 122 15.86 -8.04 -2.11
N ALA A 123 16.42 -6.94 -2.63
CA ALA A 123 17.84 -6.88 -2.95
C ALA A 123 18.71 -6.95 -1.69
N VAL A 124 18.34 -6.22 -0.63
CA VAL A 124 19.05 -6.26 0.66
C VAL A 124 18.96 -7.65 1.28
N PHE A 125 17.79 -8.29 1.24
CA PHE A 125 17.61 -9.65 1.76
C PHE A 125 18.52 -10.66 1.04
N GLY A 126 18.61 -10.60 -0.30
CA GLY A 126 19.52 -11.46 -1.05
C GLY A 126 21.00 -11.24 -0.69
N VAL A 127 21.41 -10.00 -0.40
CA VAL A 127 22.77 -9.69 0.08
C VAL A 127 23.00 -10.21 1.50
N LEU A 128 22.05 -9.99 2.41
CA LEU A 128 22.13 -10.47 3.79
C LEU A 128 22.18 -12.00 3.88
N ASP A 129 21.48 -12.70 2.98
CA ASP A 129 21.51 -14.15 2.89
C ASP A 129 22.88 -14.68 2.42
N ILE A 130 23.53 -14.00 1.46
CA ILE A 130 24.91 -14.32 1.05
C ILE A 130 25.90 -14.10 2.19
N LEU A 131 25.70 -13.06 3.00
CA LEU A 131 26.52 -12.78 4.18
C LEU A 131 26.25 -13.72 5.36
N GLY A 132 25.26 -14.61 5.25
CA GLY A 132 24.93 -15.58 6.30
C GLY A 132 24.25 -14.97 7.53
N ILE A 133 23.74 -13.74 7.42
CA ILE A 133 23.07 -13.02 8.51
C ILE A 133 21.61 -13.51 8.69
N SER A 134 21.06 -14.14 7.65
CA SER A 134 19.69 -14.65 7.60
C SER A 134 19.42 -15.84 8.53
N ASN A 135 20.46 -16.50 9.05
CA ASN A 135 20.34 -17.71 9.86
C ASN A 135 21.26 -17.62 11.09
N PRO A 136 20.79 -17.98 12.31
CA PRO A 136 21.63 -18.01 13.51
C PRO A 136 22.87 -18.90 13.43
N SER A 137 22.91 -19.85 12.48
CA SER A 137 24.08 -20.70 12.21
C SER A 137 25.17 -20.02 11.37
N GLY A 138 24.97 -18.79 10.90
CA GLY A 138 25.92 -18.05 10.05
C GLY A 138 26.00 -18.55 8.61
N SER A 139 25.21 -19.56 8.25
CA SER A 139 25.10 -20.10 6.89
C SER A 139 23.85 -19.56 6.21
N GLY A 140 23.98 -19.03 4.99
CA GLY A 140 22.82 -18.60 4.19
C GLY A 140 21.75 -19.70 4.05
N ILE A 141 20.52 -19.31 3.70
CA ILE A 141 19.39 -20.23 3.61
C ILE A 141 19.73 -21.37 2.64
N ALA A 142 19.49 -22.61 3.07
CA ALA A 142 19.74 -23.82 2.31
C ALA A 142 18.66 -24.03 1.23
N TRP A 143 18.52 -23.09 0.29
CA TRP A 143 17.56 -23.18 -0.80
C TRP A 143 17.68 -24.46 -1.64
N GLY A 144 18.86 -25.10 -1.62
CA GLY A 144 19.10 -26.39 -2.25
C GLY A 144 18.22 -27.52 -1.70
N SER A 145 17.91 -27.54 -0.41
CA SER A 145 17.02 -28.56 0.17
C SER A 145 15.54 -28.25 -0.04
N ILE A 146 15.20 -26.98 -0.30
CA ILE A 146 13.82 -26.51 -0.42
C ILE A 146 13.34 -26.60 -1.87
N ILE A 147 14.14 -26.11 -2.81
CA ILE A 147 13.76 -25.92 -4.23
C ILE A 147 14.60 -26.82 -5.16
N GLY A 148 15.65 -27.47 -4.66
CA GLY A 148 16.58 -28.28 -5.47
C GLY A 148 17.57 -27.44 -6.30
N ILE A 149 17.62 -26.14 -6.06
CA ILE A 149 18.49 -25.18 -6.77
C ILE A 149 19.53 -24.64 -5.79
N PRO A 150 20.81 -24.51 -6.18
CA PRO A 150 21.85 -23.96 -5.31
C PRO A 150 21.50 -22.57 -4.76
N SER A 151 21.74 -22.36 -3.47
CA SER A 151 21.44 -21.10 -2.76
C SER A 151 22.01 -19.87 -3.43
N SER A 152 23.21 -19.96 -4.00
CA SER A 152 23.85 -18.85 -4.73
C SER A 152 22.99 -18.36 -5.90
N VAL A 153 22.41 -19.29 -6.69
CA VAL A 153 21.62 -18.95 -7.88
C VAL A 153 20.34 -18.20 -7.47
N ILE A 154 19.66 -18.67 -6.43
CA ILE A 154 18.44 -18.05 -5.94
C ILE A 154 18.72 -16.65 -5.40
N ASN A 155 19.81 -16.48 -4.64
CA ASN A 155 20.19 -15.17 -4.11
C ASN A 155 20.54 -14.17 -5.23
N PHE A 156 21.24 -14.59 -6.28
CA PHE A 156 21.47 -13.73 -7.44
C PHE A 156 20.16 -13.36 -8.15
N VAL A 157 19.25 -14.31 -8.32
CA VAL A 157 17.93 -14.05 -8.94
C VAL A 157 17.12 -13.05 -8.09
N LEU A 158 17.10 -13.21 -6.77
CA LEU A 158 16.42 -12.28 -5.84
C LEU A 158 17.00 -10.87 -5.93
N ILE A 159 18.32 -10.74 -6.00
CA ILE A 159 18.99 -9.44 -6.16
C ILE A 159 18.63 -8.80 -7.51
N ILE A 160 18.69 -9.56 -8.62
CA ILE A 160 18.36 -9.07 -9.96
C ILE A 160 16.89 -8.60 -10.01
N ILE A 161 15.97 -9.41 -9.50
CA ILE A 161 14.54 -9.05 -9.43
C ILE A 161 14.35 -7.81 -8.57
N GLY A 162 15.02 -7.73 -7.41
CA GLY A 162 14.98 -6.57 -6.52
C GLY A 162 15.43 -5.29 -7.22
N ILE A 163 16.55 -5.32 -7.94
CA ILE A 163 17.07 -4.18 -8.71
C ILE A 163 16.11 -3.79 -9.84
N VAL A 164 15.56 -4.74 -10.58
CA VAL A 164 14.61 -4.47 -11.68
C VAL A 164 13.35 -3.80 -11.15
N LEU A 165 12.79 -4.31 -10.05
CA LEU A 165 11.63 -3.73 -9.39
C LEU A 165 11.91 -2.32 -8.85
N PHE A 166 13.09 -2.12 -8.25
CA PHE A 166 13.53 -0.81 -7.78
C PHE A 166 13.63 0.20 -8.92
N ARG A 167 14.28 -0.18 -10.04
CA ARG A 167 14.43 0.70 -11.22
C ARG A 167 13.07 1.05 -11.82
N LYS A 168 12.18 0.06 -11.96
CA LYS A 168 10.82 0.28 -12.46
C LYS A 168 10.00 1.18 -11.55
N GLY A 169 10.08 0.98 -10.23
CA GLY A 169 9.44 1.85 -9.25
C GLY A 169 9.96 3.29 -9.31
N SER A 170 11.27 3.47 -9.47
CA SER A 170 11.94 4.78 -9.57
C SER A 170 11.60 5.54 -10.85
N THR A 171 11.57 4.89 -12.01
CA THR A 171 11.14 5.51 -13.28
C THR A 171 9.68 5.96 -13.21
N ASP A 172 8.81 5.15 -12.61
CA ASP A 172 7.40 5.52 -12.45
C ASP A 172 7.25 6.69 -11.47
N HIS A 173 8.07 6.76 -10.41
CA HIS A 173 8.01 7.84 -9.42
C HIS A 173 8.44 9.18 -10.03
N THR A 174 9.55 9.17 -10.77
CA THR A 174 10.10 10.37 -11.41
C THR A 174 9.15 10.95 -12.44
N GLN A 175 8.47 10.11 -13.23
CA GLN A 175 7.43 10.56 -14.16
C GLN A 175 6.21 11.18 -13.45
N ILE A 176 5.79 10.65 -12.30
CA ILE A 176 4.66 11.19 -11.52
C ILE A 176 5.04 12.54 -10.89
N VAL A 177 6.26 12.66 -10.34
CA VAL A 177 6.76 13.91 -9.75
C VAL A 177 6.95 14.98 -10.84
N SER A 178 7.52 14.61 -12.00
CA SER A 178 7.69 15.50 -13.15
C SER A 178 6.37 15.97 -13.76
N LYS A 179 5.37 15.08 -13.89
CA LYS A 179 4.02 15.47 -14.32
C LYS A 179 3.36 16.43 -13.32
N ASN A 180 3.60 16.23 -12.02
CA ASN A 180 3.08 17.13 -11.00
C ASN A 180 3.79 18.51 -11.00
N SER A 181 5.10 18.57 -11.28
CA SER A 181 5.83 19.84 -11.37
C SER A 181 5.47 20.65 -12.61
N LEU A 182 5.21 20.00 -13.76
CA LEU A 182 4.66 20.64 -14.96
C LEU A 182 3.20 21.10 -14.78
N SER A 183 2.45 20.50 -13.85
CA SER A 183 1.06 20.88 -13.56
C SER A 183 0.90 22.03 -12.55
N LYS A 184 1.99 22.68 -12.14
CA LYS A 184 1.97 23.77 -11.15
C LYS A 184 2.08 25.17 -11.76
N VAL A 185 1.31 25.43 -12.82
CA VAL A 185 0.38 26.58 -12.96
C VAL A 185 -0.70 26.08 -13.91
N SER A 186 -1.74 25.43 -13.38
CA SER A 186 -2.97 25.25 -14.16
C SER A 186 -3.63 26.61 -14.27
N TYR A 187 -3.19 27.44 -15.22
CA TYR A 187 -4.06 28.46 -15.78
C TYR A 187 -5.35 27.74 -16.15
N ARG A 188 -6.46 28.14 -15.53
CA ARG A 188 -7.80 27.74 -15.96
C ARG A 188 -8.14 28.46 -17.28
N GLY A 189 -7.23 28.40 -18.24
CA GLY A 189 -7.36 28.96 -19.58
C GLY A 189 -8.04 27.96 -20.50
N LYS A 190 -9.31 27.67 -20.22
CA LYS A 190 -10.23 27.24 -21.27
C LYS A 190 -11.40 28.22 -21.27
N MET A 191 -11.20 29.32 -21.97
CA MET A 191 -12.29 30.08 -22.54
C MET A 191 -12.05 30.09 -24.05
N GLU A 192 -12.48 29.03 -24.72
CA GLU A 192 -13.22 29.24 -25.96
C GLU A 192 -14.54 29.86 -25.50
N LEU A 193 -14.55 31.18 -25.28
CA LEU A 193 -15.81 31.90 -25.27
C LEU A 193 -15.86 32.70 -26.56
N GLU A 194 -16.87 32.37 -27.35
CA GLU A 194 -17.45 33.28 -28.32
C GLU A 194 -17.60 34.64 -27.67
N GLY A 195 -16.86 35.59 -28.20
CA GLY A 195 -16.87 36.95 -27.73
C GLY A 195 -18.21 37.58 -28.06
N THR A 196 -18.90 38.02 -27.02
CA THR A 196 -19.58 39.32 -26.94
C THR A 196 -19.93 39.54 -25.48
N ASP A 197 -19.48 40.66 -24.93
CA ASP A 197 -19.81 41.19 -23.60
C ASP A 197 -19.08 40.58 -22.40
N MET A 198 -17.74 40.70 -22.39
CA MET A 198 -16.99 40.64 -21.14
C MET A 198 -16.62 42.05 -20.67
N SER A 199 -16.98 42.38 -19.44
CA SER A 199 -16.55 43.63 -18.80
C SER A 199 -15.02 43.65 -18.63
N VAL A 200 -14.42 44.84 -18.71
CA VAL A 200 -12.97 45.04 -18.54
C VAL A 200 -12.49 44.45 -17.20
N GLY A 201 -13.31 44.52 -16.15
CA GLY A 201 -13.03 43.92 -14.84
C GLY A 201 -12.96 42.39 -14.85
N GLN A 202 -13.83 41.71 -15.59
CA GLN A 202 -13.74 40.25 -15.74
C GLN A 202 -12.51 39.85 -16.54
N MET A 203 -12.15 40.60 -17.58
CA MET A 203 -10.94 40.35 -18.36
C MET A 203 -9.67 40.45 -17.49
N ARG A 204 -9.60 41.48 -16.65
CA ARG A 204 -8.49 41.71 -15.72
C ARG A 204 -8.33 40.59 -14.69
N ARG A 205 -9.46 40.14 -14.12
CA ARG A 205 -9.50 39.04 -13.15
C ARG A 205 -9.10 37.70 -13.77
N ILE A 206 -9.52 37.43 -15.01
CA ILE A 206 -9.19 36.20 -15.73
C ILE A 206 -7.70 36.14 -16.09
N LEU A 207 -7.09 37.28 -16.43
CA LEU A 207 -5.66 37.41 -16.69
C LEU A 207 -4.81 37.39 -15.40
N GLY A 208 -5.45 37.29 -14.23
CA GLY A 208 -4.76 37.21 -12.94
C GLY A 208 -4.01 38.49 -12.56
N LEU A 209 -4.35 39.63 -13.18
CA LEU A 209 -3.68 40.90 -12.95
C LEU A 209 -4.02 41.49 -11.56
N ASP A 210 -5.20 41.16 -11.02
CA ASP A 210 -5.60 41.57 -9.66
C ASP A 210 -4.67 40.99 -8.58
N ILE A 211 -4.11 39.79 -8.79
CA ILE A 211 -3.19 39.14 -7.83
C ILE A 211 -1.83 39.87 -7.77
N LEU A 212 -1.42 40.53 -8.85
CA LEU A 212 -0.18 41.31 -8.87
C LEU A 212 -0.35 42.68 -8.22
N GLU A 213 -1.54 43.28 -8.27
CA GLU A 213 -1.84 44.58 -7.62
C GLU A 213 -1.91 44.49 -6.09
N ASP A 214 -2.41 43.38 -5.54
CA ASP A 214 -2.47 43.16 -4.08
C ASP A 214 -1.08 43.18 -3.41
N VAL A 215 -0.02 42.76 -4.12
CA VAL A 215 1.35 42.77 -3.59
C VAL A 215 1.96 44.17 -3.58
N PHE A 216 1.57 45.05 -4.51
CA PHE A 216 2.00 46.45 -4.52
C PHE A 216 1.28 47.29 -3.45
N GLN A 217 0.04 46.94 -3.08
CA GLN A 217 -0.71 47.63 -2.02
C GLN A 217 -0.26 47.24 -0.60
N LEU A 218 0.20 46.00 -0.39
CA LEU A 218 0.75 45.56 0.89
C LEU A 218 2.07 46.26 1.28
N GLY A 219 2.72 46.96 0.33
CA GLY A 219 3.93 47.74 0.58
C GLY A 219 3.71 49.24 0.82
N SER A 220 2.48 49.75 0.69
CA SER A 220 2.18 51.19 0.83
C SER A 220 1.25 51.53 1.99
N SER A 221 1.09 50.64 2.96
CA SER A 221 0.34 50.94 4.18
C SER A 221 1.17 51.84 5.11
N ASP A 222 1.31 53.11 4.72
CA ASP A 222 1.51 54.16 5.71
C ASP A 222 0.15 54.45 6.35
N GLU A 223 0.21 54.50 7.67
CA GLU A 223 -0.84 54.60 8.67
C GLU A 223 -1.62 55.92 8.54
N PHE A 224 -2.54 56.00 7.57
CA PHE A 224 -3.57 57.04 7.55
C PHE A 224 -4.95 56.40 7.41
N GLU A 225 -5.68 56.45 8.51
CA GLU A 225 -7.07 56.02 8.65
C GLU A 225 -8.01 57.00 7.94
N GLU A 226 -7.91 57.07 6.62
CA GLU A 226 -8.92 57.70 5.79
C GLU A 226 -9.56 56.60 4.96
N LYS A 227 -10.82 56.28 5.26
CA LYS A 227 -11.64 55.42 4.40
C LYS A 227 -11.77 56.12 3.05
N VAL A 228 -10.84 55.84 2.14
CA VAL A 228 -10.97 56.15 0.72
C VAL A 228 -12.17 55.37 0.22
N GLY A 229 -13.32 56.05 0.22
CA GLY A 229 -14.53 55.56 -0.41
C GLY A 229 -14.22 55.22 -1.86
N ARG A 230 -14.84 54.16 -2.38
CA ARG A 230 -14.69 53.81 -3.80
C ARG A 230 -15.06 55.03 -4.65
N VAL A 231 -14.10 55.51 -5.42
CA VAL A 231 -14.28 56.62 -6.36
C VAL A 231 -15.36 56.24 -7.36
N CYS A 232 -16.42 57.05 -7.45
CA CYS A 232 -17.49 56.84 -8.43
C CYS A 232 -16.91 56.92 -9.85
N HIS A 233 -16.85 55.77 -10.51
CA HIS A 233 -16.18 55.60 -11.80
C HIS A 233 -16.90 56.29 -12.97
N TYR A 234 -18.19 56.62 -12.79
CA TYR A 234 -19.01 57.34 -13.76
C TYR A 234 -18.63 58.82 -13.88
N CYS A 235 -18.16 59.43 -12.80
CA CYS A 235 -17.97 60.88 -12.72
C CYS A 235 -16.56 61.27 -12.26
N SER A 236 -15.59 60.36 -12.46
CA SER A 236 -14.17 60.58 -12.16
C SER A 236 -13.94 61.13 -10.74
N GLY A 237 -14.67 60.61 -9.76
CA GLY A 237 -14.55 61.01 -8.36
C GLY A 237 -15.31 62.28 -7.96
N SER A 238 -15.72 63.11 -8.91
CA SER A 238 -16.68 64.18 -8.63
C SER A 238 -18.07 63.56 -8.44
N GLY A 239 -18.58 63.51 -7.21
CA GLY A 239 -19.86 62.85 -6.92
C GLY A 239 -20.99 63.34 -7.84
N CYS A 240 -21.77 62.42 -8.41
CA CYS A 240 -22.89 62.72 -9.30
C CYS A 240 -24.16 61.97 -8.88
N SER A 241 -25.31 62.32 -9.47
CA SER A 241 -26.64 61.76 -9.14
C SER A 241 -26.68 60.23 -9.19
N GLU A 242 -25.89 59.64 -10.07
CA GLU A 242 -25.82 58.19 -10.28
C GLU A 242 -25.08 57.44 -9.15
N CYS A 243 -24.37 58.17 -8.29
CA CYS A 243 -23.62 57.64 -7.15
C CYS A 243 -24.05 58.30 -5.81
N ASP A 244 -25.31 58.74 -5.70
CA ASP A 244 -25.86 59.40 -4.51
C ASP A 244 -25.03 60.61 -4.03
N SER A 245 -24.35 61.31 -4.95
CA SER A 245 -23.42 62.40 -4.64
C SER A 245 -22.26 62.02 -3.72
N THR A 246 -21.95 60.73 -3.56
CA THR A 246 -20.82 60.26 -2.78
C THR A 246 -19.55 60.23 -3.64
N GLY A 247 -18.78 61.31 -3.56
CA GLY A 247 -17.44 61.42 -4.13
C GLY A 247 -16.65 62.46 -3.36
N SER A 248 -15.45 62.11 -2.92
CA SER A 248 -14.45 63.04 -2.38
C SER A 248 -13.47 63.37 -3.50
N ILE A 249 -13.12 64.66 -3.63
CA ILE A 249 -12.05 65.09 -4.55
C ILE A 249 -10.69 64.56 -4.10
#